data_AF-A0A955RIF0-F1
#
_entry.id   AF-A0A955RIF0-F1
#
_cell.length_a   1.000
_cell.length_b   1.000
_cell.length_c   1.000
_cell.angle_alpha   90.00
_cell.angle_beta   90.00
_cell.angle_gamma   90.00
#
_symmetry.space_group_name_H-M   'P 1'
#
loop_
_entity.id
_entity.type
_entity.pdbx_description
1 polymer ?
#
loop_
_entity_poly.entity_id
_entity_poly.type
_entity_poly.pdbx_seq_one_letter_code
_entity_poly.pdbx_strand_id
1 'polypeptide(L)'
;MEESKDKKEIEKNLQVNWGFLNKGGRREKREKIEIVTGFSIGTISSYIIGLSFLYEVIEYIRKGTPISFNFTSLFWILILGVMFSLYLLRDRDKFWDNIKQRSLDKYKPTSKPTEISNYMDHDILELIDGLLQQSEKGYIVTEAALFSRLVRLKSVLAMIDRTGLKPQAITELYETEEGKTKKIELEPFLKSAFLTANEIGLEYFDERACFIELINTSEFLRDFLYTHKVTKDVIDSLSSWLKNESKVRKYKKLWDIRKVFKPRSKYTRGLTNKSIPELENFSRDLTALVQETDDFTLSLSREEELDKLVTLLGKTDTSVLLVGAPGVGKTTLLKSLAVRMVVEDVPVYLRDKRLVEFNFNKAYLESKSLKDYMSIFEKVLEGLKEVKNVVLVLDNFEQLLNTKKELSAQISNFIITAT
;
A
#
# COMPACT_ATOMS: atom_id res chain seq x y z
N MET A 1 -9.04 -28.47 -12.70
CA MET A 1 -8.05 -29.44 -13.25
C MET A 1 -7.14 -28.81 -14.31
N GLU A 2 -7.57 -27.77 -15.04
CA GLU A 2 -6.70 -26.98 -15.94
C GLU A 2 -5.78 -26.02 -15.17
N GLU A 3 -6.29 -25.26 -14.18
CA GLU A 3 -5.46 -24.35 -13.36
C GLU A 3 -4.28 -25.05 -12.64
N SER A 4 -4.46 -26.32 -12.23
CA SER A 4 -3.39 -27.08 -11.57
C SER A 4 -2.36 -27.66 -12.54
N LYS A 5 -2.67 -27.77 -13.84
CA LYS A 5 -1.72 -28.14 -14.88
C LYS A 5 -0.88 -26.93 -15.31
N ASP A 6 -1.53 -25.79 -15.49
CA ASP A 6 -0.85 -24.54 -15.85
C ASP A 6 0.11 -24.07 -14.75
N LYS A 7 -0.32 -24.15 -13.48
CA LYS A 7 0.55 -23.81 -12.33
C LYS A 7 1.80 -24.70 -12.26
N LYS A 8 1.64 -26.01 -12.50
CA LYS A 8 2.76 -26.98 -12.54
C LYS A 8 3.70 -26.77 -13.73
N GLU A 9 3.19 -26.28 -14.86
CA GLU A 9 4.01 -25.98 -16.03
C GLU A 9 4.80 -24.67 -15.85
N ILE A 10 4.17 -23.65 -15.23
CA ILE A 10 4.84 -22.40 -14.85
C ILE A 10 5.93 -22.67 -13.80
N GLU A 11 5.65 -23.52 -12.82
CA GLU A 11 6.59 -23.89 -11.75
C GLU A 11 7.87 -24.55 -12.30
N LYS A 12 7.76 -25.34 -13.38
CA LYS A 12 8.93 -25.98 -14.04
C LYS A 12 9.91 -24.97 -14.64
N ASN A 13 9.43 -23.79 -15.04
CA ASN A 13 10.26 -22.75 -15.65
C ASN A 13 10.93 -21.86 -14.59
N LEU A 14 10.61 -22.03 -13.32
CA LEU A 14 11.26 -21.28 -12.24
C LEU A 14 12.56 -21.94 -11.80
N GLN A 15 13.61 -21.13 -11.65
CA GLN A 15 14.94 -21.58 -11.23
C GLN A 15 15.38 -20.88 -9.94
N VAL A 16 16.06 -21.65 -9.09
CA VAL A 16 16.64 -21.18 -7.83
C VAL A 16 18.17 -21.28 -7.94
N ASN A 17 18.85 -20.13 -7.85
CA ASN A 17 20.31 -20.09 -7.92
C ASN A 17 20.92 -20.28 -6.52
N TRP A 18 21.17 -21.53 -6.14
CA TRP A 18 21.69 -21.88 -4.82
C TRP A 18 23.10 -21.32 -4.52
N GLY A 19 23.96 -21.21 -5.54
CA GLY A 19 25.29 -20.61 -5.38
C GLY A 19 25.24 -19.10 -5.10
N PHE A 20 24.19 -18.44 -5.58
CA PHE A 20 23.90 -17.07 -5.23
C PHE A 20 23.27 -16.95 -3.82
N LEU A 21 22.29 -17.80 -3.50
CA LEU A 21 21.56 -17.73 -2.23
C LEU A 21 22.42 -18.12 -1.04
N ASN A 22 23.32 -19.09 -1.18
CA ASN A 22 24.23 -19.49 -0.11
C ASN A 22 25.47 -18.59 -0.10
N LYS A 23 25.50 -17.59 0.79
CA LYS A 23 26.70 -16.77 1.05
C LYS A 23 27.37 -17.14 2.36
N GLY A 24 26.95 -18.24 3.00
CA GLY A 24 27.48 -18.68 4.29
C GLY A 24 27.15 -17.70 5.42
N GLY A 25 25.98 -17.07 5.39
CA GLY A 25 25.51 -16.08 6.38
C GLY A 25 26.33 -14.80 6.40
N ARG A 26 27.01 -14.49 5.29
CA ARG A 26 27.71 -13.20 5.14
C ARG A 26 26.72 -12.04 5.10
N ARG A 27 25.48 -12.28 4.64
CA ARG A 27 24.42 -11.25 4.61
C ARG A 27 24.07 -10.79 6.04
N GLU A 28 23.66 -11.73 6.89
CA GLU A 28 23.31 -11.45 8.30
C GLU A 28 24.46 -10.81 9.09
N LYS A 29 25.70 -11.31 8.91
CA LYS A 29 26.88 -10.73 9.58
C LYS A 29 27.11 -9.28 9.16
N ARG A 30 26.95 -8.96 7.88
CA ARG A 30 27.14 -7.59 7.37
C ARG A 30 26.04 -6.66 7.85
N GLU A 31 24.79 -7.09 7.83
CA GLU A 31 23.69 -6.27 8.33
C GLU A 31 23.91 -5.89 9.80
N LYS A 32 24.31 -6.85 10.65
CA LYS A 32 24.66 -6.57 12.05
C LYS A 32 25.81 -5.56 12.16
N ILE A 33 26.86 -5.70 11.35
CA ILE A 33 27.98 -4.74 11.32
C ILE A 33 27.49 -3.36 10.89
N GLU A 34 26.61 -3.27 9.90
CA GLU A 34 26.05 -2.00 9.42
C GLU A 34 25.17 -1.31 10.46
N ILE A 35 24.29 -2.06 11.13
CA ILE A 35 23.46 -1.55 12.22
C ILE A 35 24.34 -1.02 13.36
N VAL A 36 25.36 -1.81 13.76
CA VAL A 36 26.27 -1.42 14.85
C VAL A 36 27.10 -0.20 14.46
N THR A 37 27.74 -0.20 13.29
CA THR A 37 28.54 0.94 12.81
C THR A 37 27.70 2.20 12.67
N GLY A 38 26.49 2.08 12.14
CA GLY A 38 25.53 3.17 12.04
C GLY A 38 25.08 3.73 13.40
N PHE A 39 24.77 2.85 14.36
CA PHE A 39 24.44 3.25 15.72
C PHE A 39 25.63 3.90 16.44
N SER A 40 26.84 3.37 16.26
CA SER A 40 28.07 3.94 16.81
C SER A 40 28.35 5.34 16.24
N ILE A 41 28.22 5.53 14.92
CA ILE A 41 28.39 6.85 14.29
C ILE A 41 27.34 7.84 14.81
N GLY A 42 26.08 7.41 14.92
CA GLY A 42 24.99 8.23 15.47
C GLY A 42 25.26 8.66 16.92
N THR A 43 25.60 7.71 17.79
CA THR A 43 25.87 7.99 19.21
C THR A 43 27.11 8.87 19.41
N ILE A 44 28.23 8.58 18.72
CA ILE A 44 29.43 9.41 18.77
C ILE A 44 29.14 10.84 18.30
N SER A 45 28.39 11.00 17.20
CA SER A 45 28.03 12.34 16.70
C SER A 45 27.18 13.12 17.69
N SER A 46 26.17 12.49 18.29
CA SER A 46 25.31 13.12 19.32
C SER A 46 26.08 13.50 20.58
N TYR A 47 27.03 12.67 21.01
CA TYR A 47 27.84 12.91 22.21
C TYR A 47 28.80 14.08 22.02
N ILE A 48 29.45 14.17 20.85
CA ILE A 48 30.34 15.29 20.51
C ILE A 48 29.55 16.59 20.44
N ILE A 49 28.39 16.61 19.78
CA ILE A 49 27.50 17.79 19.72
C ILE A 49 27.08 18.21 21.13
N GLY A 50 26.66 17.26 21.97
CA GLY A 50 26.26 17.52 23.35
C GLY A 50 27.40 18.09 24.22
N LEU A 51 28.61 17.54 24.12
CA LEU A 51 29.78 18.04 24.85
C LEU A 51 30.21 19.43 24.37
N SER A 52 30.18 19.68 23.05
CA SER A 52 30.47 21.01 22.51
C SER A 52 29.47 22.07 23.00
N PHE A 53 28.18 21.73 23.02
CA PHE A 53 27.15 22.61 23.59
C PHE A 53 27.36 22.86 25.09
N LEU A 54 27.65 21.80 25.86
CA LEU A 54 27.88 21.91 27.30
C LEU A 54 29.11 22.77 27.63
N TYR A 55 30.19 22.64 26.84
CA TYR A 55 31.39 23.46 26.97
C TYR A 55 31.08 24.95 26.77
N GLU A 56 30.30 25.31 25.75
CA GLU A 56 29.92 26.70 25.50
C GLU A 56 29.00 27.26 26.59
N VAL A 57 28.08 26.46 27.13
CA VAL A 57 27.24 26.85 28.27
C VAL A 57 28.10 27.11 29.53
N ILE A 58 29.09 26.26 29.80
CA ILE A 58 30.00 26.43 30.94
C ILE A 58 30.88 27.69 30.77
N GLU A 59 31.42 27.93 29.57
CA GLU A 59 32.19 29.14 29.25
C GLU A 59 31.32 30.40 29.42
N TYR A 60 30.07 30.37 28.96
CA TYR A 60 29.10 31.47 29.16
C TYR A 60 28.87 31.76 30.65
N ILE A 61 28.60 30.74 31.46
CA ILE A 61 28.39 30.88 32.91
C ILE A 61 29.64 31.43 33.60
N ARG A 62 30.84 31.00 33.17
CA ARG A 62 32.10 31.34 33.84
C ARG A 62 32.63 32.73 33.51
N LYS A 63 32.46 33.19 32.27
CA LYS A 63 33.07 34.45 31.79
C LYS A 63 32.06 35.56 31.49
N GLY A 64 30.76 35.26 31.47
CA GLY A 64 29.71 36.24 31.12
C GLY A 64 29.80 36.77 29.68
N THR A 65 30.72 36.24 28.87
CA THR A 65 30.85 36.58 27.46
C THR A 65 29.70 35.93 26.70
N PRO A 66 29.01 36.65 25.79
CA PRO A 66 27.97 36.06 24.96
C PRO A 66 28.52 34.85 24.20
N ILE A 67 27.68 33.84 23.98
CA ILE A 67 28.03 32.60 23.29
C ILE A 67 28.63 32.96 21.93
N SER A 68 29.95 32.91 21.82
CA SER A 68 30.66 33.06 20.57
C SER A 68 31.06 31.64 20.17
N PHE A 69 30.28 31.06 19.28
CA PHE A 69 30.64 29.78 18.68
C PHE A 69 31.99 29.95 17.98
N ASN A 70 33.05 29.34 18.51
CA ASN A 70 34.35 29.37 17.87
C ASN A 70 34.24 28.69 16.49
N PHE A 71 34.83 29.28 15.45
CA PHE A 71 34.78 28.71 14.08
C PHE A 71 35.20 27.23 14.03
N THR A 72 36.11 26.82 14.92
CA THR A 72 36.59 25.44 15.06
C THR A 72 35.54 24.48 15.64
N SER A 73 34.71 24.89 16.61
CA SER A 73 33.63 24.04 17.15
C SER A 73 32.52 23.88 16.11
N LEU A 74 32.15 24.97 15.43
CA LEU A 74 31.20 24.95 14.32
C LEU A 74 31.66 24.05 13.17
N PHE A 75 32.95 24.07 12.83
CA PHE A 75 33.51 23.24 11.77
C PHE A 75 33.35 21.74 12.06
N TRP A 76 33.65 21.29 13.28
CA TRP A 76 33.50 19.86 13.64
C TRP A 76 32.03 19.44 13.78
N ILE A 77 31.17 20.30 14.33
CA ILE A 77 29.73 20.07 14.39
C ILE A 77 29.14 19.98 12.97
N LEU A 78 29.58 20.84 12.05
CA LEU A 78 29.17 20.81 10.66
C LEU A 78 29.63 19.53 9.96
N ILE A 79 30.89 19.10 10.15
CA ILE A 79 31.40 17.84 9.59
C ILE A 79 30.62 16.64 10.12
N LEU A 80 30.39 16.56 11.44
CA LEU A 80 29.62 15.48 12.05
C LEU A 80 28.16 15.50 11.61
N GLY A 81 27.56 16.69 11.50
CA GLY A 81 26.22 16.87 10.96
C GLY A 81 26.12 16.44 9.50
N VAL A 82 27.14 16.75 8.68
CA VAL A 82 27.23 16.30 7.29
C VAL A 82 27.45 14.78 7.22
N MET A 83 28.32 14.20 8.04
CA MET A 83 28.52 12.74 8.08
C MET A 83 27.27 12.00 8.55
N PHE A 84 26.57 12.52 9.56
CA PHE A 84 25.30 11.97 10.03
C PHE A 84 24.19 12.13 8.99
N SER A 85 24.13 13.28 8.32
CA SER A 85 23.22 13.53 7.20
C SER A 85 23.50 12.60 6.03
N LEU A 86 24.77 12.39 5.65
CA LEU A 86 25.16 11.42 4.62
C LEU A 86 24.85 9.99 5.03
N TYR A 87 24.96 9.64 6.31
CA TYR A 87 24.54 8.35 6.85
C TYR A 87 23.00 8.17 6.81
N LEU A 88 22.23 9.22 7.10
CA LEU A 88 20.77 9.21 7.00
C LEU A 88 20.26 9.21 5.55
N LEU A 89 20.95 9.92 4.65
CA LEU A 89 20.67 9.99 3.22
C LEU A 89 21.23 8.78 2.46
N ARG A 90 21.98 7.89 3.13
CA ARG A 90 22.44 6.64 2.55
C ARG A 90 21.23 5.76 2.27
N ASP A 91 21.08 5.42 1.00
CA ASP A 91 20.08 4.50 0.49
C ASP A 91 20.26 3.14 1.19
N ARG A 92 19.45 2.86 2.22
CA ARG A 92 19.49 1.59 2.96
C ARG A 92 19.06 0.42 2.07
N ASP A 93 18.39 0.72 0.96
CA ASP A 93 17.87 -0.23 0.00
C ASP A 93 18.90 -0.59 -1.10
N LYS A 94 20.11 0.02 -1.09
CA LYS A 94 21.17 -0.35 -2.05
C LYS A 94 21.83 -1.65 -1.63
N PHE A 95 21.42 -2.72 -2.32
CA PHE A 95 21.94 -4.09 -2.18
C PHE A 95 23.47 -4.17 -2.24
N TRP A 96 24.06 -4.82 -1.24
CA TRP A 96 25.46 -5.22 -1.28
C TRP A 96 25.76 -6.20 -2.42
N ASP A 97 24.77 -7.02 -2.80
CA ASP A 97 24.89 -8.01 -3.87
C ASP A 97 24.76 -7.40 -5.29
N ASN A 98 24.65 -6.07 -5.45
CA ASN A 98 24.53 -5.37 -6.75
C ASN A 98 23.41 -5.92 -7.66
N ILE A 99 22.41 -6.62 -7.10
CA ILE A 99 21.30 -7.15 -7.89
C ILE A 99 20.40 -5.99 -8.30
N LYS A 100 20.06 -5.93 -9.59
CA LYS A 100 18.91 -5.16 -10.04
C LYS A 100 17.66 -5.94 -9.69
N GLN A 101 17.11 -5.72 -8.50
CA GLN A 101 15.82 -6.27 -8.13
C GLN A 101 14.79 -5.92 -9.20
N ARG A 102 14.03 -6.92 -9.62
CA ARG A 102 12.97 -6.80 -10.59
C ARG A 102 11.66 -6.86 -9.83
N SER A 103 10.76 -5.94 -10.16
CA SER A 103 9.40 -6.00 -9.65
C SER A 103 8.65 -7.17 -10.29
N LEU A 104 7.88 -7.88 -9.48
CA LEU A 104 6.92 -8.91 -9.89
C LEU A 104 5.88 -8.37 -10.87
N ASP A 105 5.57 -7.07 -10.87
CA ASP A 105 4.69 -6.45 -11.87
C ASP A 105 5.17 -6.68 -13.32
N LYS A 106 6.47 -6.90 -13.51
CA LYS A 106 7.08 -7.16 -14.82
C LYS A 106 7.19 -8.65 -15.13
N TYR A 107 6.92 -9.52 -14.16
CA TYR A 107 6.95 -10.95 -14.37
C TYR A 107 5.77 -11.35 -15.25
N LYS A 108 6.07 -12.11 -16.30
CA LYS A 108 5.07 -12.80 -17.11
C LYS A 108 5.53 -14.24 -17.22
N PRO A 109 4.64 -15.23 -17.04
CA PRO A 109 5.00 -16.62 -17.25
C PRO A 109 5.45 -16.77 -18.70
N THR A 110 6.72 -17.13 -18.88
CA THR A 110 7.32 -17.39 -20.20
C THR A 110 7.87 -18.81 -20.23
N SER A 111 8.13 -19.31 -21.44
CA SER A 111 8.82 -20.58 -21.64
C SER A 111 10.31 -20.54 -21.27
N LYS A 112 10.87 -19.34 -21.02
CA LYS A 112 12.27 -19.18 -20.63
C LYS A 112 12.43 -19.37 -19.13
N PRO A 113 13.55 -19.97 -18.67
CA PRO A 113 13.79 -20.12 -17.25
C PRO A 113 13.89 -18.74 -16.59
N THR A 114 13.15 -18.57 -15.50
CA THR A 114 13.16 -17.33 -14.72
C THR A 114 13.78 -17.59 -13.35
N GLU A 115 14.85 -16.86 -13.04
CA GLU A 115 15.49 -16.92 -11.73
C GLU A 115 14.70 -16.12 -10.69
N ILE A 116 14.26 -16.81 -9.63
CA ILE A 116 13.47 -16.23 -8.53
C ILE A 116 14.26 -15.18 -7.74
N SER A 117 15.57 -15.38 -7.57
CA SER A 117 16.45 -14.50 -6.79
C SER A 117 16.47 -13.06 -7.29
N ASN A 118 16.15 -12.82 -8.56
CA ASN A 118 16.08 -11.47 -9.12
C ASN A 118 14.85 -10.67 -8.64
N TYR A 119 13.86 -11.33 -8.03
CA TYR A 119 12.62 -10.74 -7.55
C TYR A 119 12.51 -10.72 -6.03
N MET A 120 13.48 -11.31 -5.32
CA MET A 120 13.50 -11.43 -3.86
C MET A 120 13.85 -10.11 -3.18
N ASP A 121 13.16 -9.82 -2.07
CA ASP A 121 13.51 -8.71 -1.17
C ASP A 121 14.77 -9.00 -0.32
N HIS A 122 15.30 -8.01 0.38
CA HIS A 122 16.46 -8.14 1.26
C HIS A 122 16.22 -9.15 2.40
N ASP A 123 15.10 -8.98 3.10
CA ASP A 123 14.77 -9.75 4.30
C ASP A 123 14.66 -11.25 3.99
N ILE A 124 14.09 -11.60 2.83
CA ILE A 124 14.01 -13.00 2.37
C ILE A 124 15.39 -13.55 1.95
N LEU A 125 16.25 -12.75 1.31
CA LEU A 125 17.60 -13.17 0.93
C LEU A 125 18.48 -13.45 2.15
N GLU A 126 18.34 -12.63 3.19
CA GLU A 126 19.00 -12.82 4.48
C GLU A 126 18.46 -14.06 5.20
N LEU A 127 17.12 -14.18 5.28
CA LEU A 127 16.44 -15.32 5.89
C LEU A 127 16.88 -16.64 5.25
N ILE A 128 16.91 -16.72 3.92
CA ILE A 128 17.33 -17.91 3.19
C ILE A 128 18.82 -18.20 3.43
N ASP A 129 19.72 -17.21 3.36
CA ASP A 129 21.15 -17.41 3.65
C ASP A 129 21.37 -17.99 5.06
N GLY A 130 20.61 -17.49 6.04
CA GLY A 130 20.62 -18.01 7.41
C GLY A 130 20.08 -19.44 7.53
N LEU A 131 18.99 -19.78 6.83
CA LEU A 131 18.44 -21.15 6.81
C LEU A 131 19.41 -22.13 6.17
N LEU A 132 20.10 -21.72 5.10
CA LEU A 132 21.05 -22.55 4.39
C LEU A 132 22.25 -22.94 5.27
N GLN A 133 22.66 -22.10 6.23
CA GLN A 133 23.70 -22.48 7.20
C GLN A 133 23.31 -23.64 8.12
N GLN A 134 22.01 -23.82 8.37
CA GLN A 134 21.46 -24.84 9.26
C GLN A 134 20.86 -26.03 8.49
N SER A 135 20.80 -25.94 7.16
CA SER A 135 20.20 -26.95 6.31
C SER A 135 21.06 -28.22 6.18
N GLU A 136 20.40 -29.37 6.07
CA GLU A 136 21.06 -30.63 5.74
C GLU A 136 21.45 -30.68 4.24
N LYS A 137 22.20 -31.72 3.83
CA LYS A 137 22.49 -31.96 2.41
C LYS A 137 21.18 -32.02 1.61
N GLY A 138 21.07 -31.20 0.56
CA GLY A 138 19.86 -31.10 -0.27
C GLY A 138 18.97 -29.89 0.03
N TYR A 139 19.43 -28.92 0.84
CA TYR A 139 18.66 -27.70 1.16
C TYR A 139 17.34 -28.01 1.87
N ILE A 140 17.39 -29.00 2.75
CA ILE A 140 16.25 -29.45 3.56
C ILE A 140 16.33 -28.75 4.92
N VAL A 141 15.22 -28.17 5.35
CA VAL A 141 15.11 -27.40 6.60
C VAL A 141 13.88 -27.85 7.37
N THR A 142 13.92 -27.79 8.70
CA THR A 142 12.76 -28.10 9.54
C THR A 142 11.69 -27.00 9.44
N GLU A 143 10.41 -27.37 9.44
CA GLU A 143 9.32 -26.40 9.34
C GLU A 143 9.36 -25.37 10.47
N ALA A 144 9.66 -25.82 11.69
CA ALA A 144 9.81 -24.94 12.84
C ALA A 144 10.96 -23.95 12.66
N ALA A 145 12.10 -24.35 12.06
CA ALA A 145 13.20 -23.43 11.83
C ALA A 145 12.83 -22.34 10.81
N LEU A 146 12.15 -22.69 9.72
CA LEU A 146 11.64 -21.73 8.75
C LEU A 146 10.61 -20.78 9.37
N PHE A 147 9.59 -21.34 10.04
CA PHE A 147 8.57 -20.55 10.75
C PHE A 147 9.21 -19.60 11.75
N SER A 148 10.19 -20.08 12.52
CA SER A 148 10.83 -19.27 13.55
C SER A 148 11.57 -18.04 13.05
N ARG A 149 12.22 -18.17 11.89
CA ARG A 149 12.89 -17.04 11.28
C ARG A 149 11.89 -16.09 10.67
N LEU A 150 10.82 -16.59 10.05
CA LEU A 150 9.75 -15.76 9.51
C LEU A 150 9.11 -14.90 10.60
N VAL A 151 8.76 -15.49 11.75
CA VAL A 151 8.12 -14.75 12.85
C VAL A 151 9.03 -13.69 13.49
N ARG A 152 10.35 -13.73 13.28
CA ARG A 152 11.24 -12.66 13.76
C ARG A 152 11.17 -11.40 12.90
N LEU A 153 10.70 -11.51 11.66
CA LEU A 153 10.60 -10.40 10.73
C LEU A 153 9.38 -9.53 11.06
N LYS A 154 9.58 -8.22 11.04
CA LYS A 154 8.56 -7.23 11.47
C LYS A 154 7.28 -7.30 10.65
N SER A 155 7.41 -7.56 9.36
CA SER A 155 6.31 -7.71 8.40
C SER A 155 5.40 -8.90 8.72
N VAL A 156 5.99 -10.04 9.11
CA VAL A 156 5.27 -11.26 9.50
C VAL A 156 4.66 -11.11 10.89
N LEU A 157 5.36 -10.46 11.84
CA LEU A 157 4.77 -10.10 13.14
C LEU A 157 3.48 -9.28 12.97
N ALA A 158 3.50 -8.29 12.08
CA ALA A 158 2.30 -7.50 11.78
C ALA A 158 1.15 -8.31 11.15
N MET A 159 1.44 -9.46 10.52
CA MET A 159 0.41 -10.40 10.07
C MET A 159 -0.11 -11.25 11.23
N ILE A 160 0.78 -11.75 12.09
CA ILE A 160 0.43 -12.58 13.25
C ILE A 160 -0.42 -11.78 14.23
N ASP A 161 -0.04 -10.53 14.53
CA ASP A 161 -0.82 -9.65 15.40
C ASP A 161 -2.27 -9.48 14.92
N ARG A 162 -2.49 -9.47 13.60
CA ARG A 162 -3.82 -9.38 12.99
C ARG A 162 -4.65 -10.66 13.11
N THR A 163 -4.00 -11.82 13.24
CA THR A 163 -4.72 -13.08 13.51
C THR A 163 -5.24 -13.20 14.94
N GLY A 164 -4.75 -12.34 15.85
CA GLY A 164 -5.05 -12.43 17.27
C GLY A 164 -4.28 -13.52 18.01
N LEU A 165 -3.28 -14.14 17.36
CA LEU A 165 -2.36 -15.08 18.02
C LEU A 165 -1.55 -14.37 19.10
N LYS A 166 -1.52 -14.97 20.28
CA LYS A 166 -0.70 -14.46 21.38
C LYS A 166 0.77 -14.84 21.15
N PRO A 167 1.74 -13.99 21.54
CA PRO A 167 3.16 -14.31 21.45
C PRO A 167 3.55 -15.62 22.17
N GLN A 168 2.83 -15.98 23.24
CA GLN A 168 3.03 -17.20 24.02
C GLN A 168 2.76 -18.48 23.21
N ALA A 169 1.74 -18.46 22.35
CA ALA A 169 1.43 -19.59 21.46
C ALA A 169 2.58 -19.84 20.49
N ILE A 170 3.19 -18.77 19.98
CA ILE A 170 4.33 -18.88 19.06
C ILE A 170 5.48 -19.62 19.76
N THR A 171 5.77 -19.32 21.02
CA THR A 171 6.79 -20.05 21.82
C THR A 171 6.43 -21.52 22.07
N GLU A 172 5.16 -21.84 22.31
CA GLU A 172 4.68 -23.22 22.52
C GLU A 172 4.90 -24.11 21.27
N LEU A 173 4.75 -23.53 20.08
CA LEU A 173 5.03 -24.22 18.82
C LEU A 173 6.45 -24.80 18.74
N TYR A 174 7.43 -24.15 19.36
CA TYR A 174 8.83 -24.60 19.36
C TYR A 174 9.11 -25.77 20.29
N GLU A 175 8.28 -25.94 21.33
CA GLU A 175 8.49 -26.97 22.34
C GLU A 175 7.98 -28.33 21.87
N THR A 176 7.02 -28.34 20.92
CA THR A 176 6.46 -29.57 20.35
C THR A 176 7.46 -30.38 19.51
N GLU A 177 7.44 -31.70 19.70
CA GLU A 177 8.31 -32.67 18.99
C GLU A 177 8.00 -32.72 17.47
N GLU A 178 6.75 -32.49 17.07
CA GLU A 178 6.31 -32.53 15.67
C GLU A 178 6.91 -31.40 14.82
N GLY A 179 7.06 -30.20 15.39
CA GLY A 179 7.70 -29.08 14.71
C GLY A 179 9.19 -29.31 14.43
N LYS A 180 9.86 -30.14 15.24
CA LYS A 180 11.29 -30.48 15.10
C LYS A 180 11.56 -31.57 14.07
N THR A 181 10.56 -32.40 13.75
CA THR A 181 10.74 -33.60 12.92
C THR A 181 10.29 -33.41 11.47
N LYS A 182 9.28 -32.57 11.21
CA LYS A 182 8.84 -32.28 9.83
C LYS A 182 9.88 -31.46 9.07
N LYS A 183 10.22 -31.94 7.87
CA LYS A 183 11.22 -31.36 6.96
C LYS A 183 10.55 -30.82 5.70
N ILE A 184 11.00 -29.66 5.24
CA ILE A 184 10.60 -29.02 3.98
C ILE A 184 11.82 -28.94 3.07
N GLU A 185 11.62 -29.29 1.80
CA GLU A 185 12.55 -28.99 0.72
C GLU A 185 12.39 -27.52 0.31
N LEU A 186 13.46 -26.73 0.39
CA LEU A 186 13.37 -25.30 0.11
C LEU A 186 13.09 -24.99 -1.37
N GLU A 187 13.54 -25.81 -2.32
CA GLU A 187 13.33 -25.52 -3.74
C GLU A 187 11.84 -25.44 -4.15
N PRO A 188 11.04 -26.51 -3.97
CA PRO A 188 9.63 -26.47 -4.33
C PRO A 188 8.87 -25.41 -3.51
N PHE A 189 9.20 -25.26 -2.23
CA PHE A 189 8.60 -24.26 -1.36
C PHE A 189 8.83 -22.83 -1.86
N LEU A 190 10.06 -22.48 -2.26
CA LEU A 190 10.36 -21.13 -2.77
C LEU A 190 9.67 -20.87 -4.11
N LYS A 191 9.53 -21.88 -4.97
CA LYS A 191 8.78 -21.76 -6.23
C LYS A 191 7.30 -21.53 -5.97
N SER A 192 6.68 -22.28 -5.08
CA SER A 192 5.26 -22.11 -4.74
C SER A 192 5.01 -20.77 -4.06
N ALA A 193 5.87 -20.37 -3.11
CA ALA A 193 5.79 -19.08 -2.43
C ALA A 193 5.95 -17.89 -3.39
N PHE A 194 6.84 -18.00 -4.39
CA PHE A 194 6.98 -16.99 -5.44
C PHE A 194 5.70 -16.85 -6.28
N LEU A 195 5.03 -17.96 -6.61
CA LEU A 195 3.75 -17.92 -7.32
C LEU A 195 2.67 -17.29 -6.45
N THR A 196 2.62 -17.61 -5.15
CA THR A 196 1.72 -16.98 -4.19
C THR A 196 1.98 -15.46 -4.09
N ALA A 197 3.23 -15.01 -4.09
CA ALA A 197 3.57 -13.59 -4.13
C ALA A 197 3.04 -12.89 -5.40
N ASN A 198 3.15 -13.57 -6.55
CA ASN A 198 2.66 -13.07 -7.82
C ASN A 198 1.11 -13.03 -7.89
N GLU A 199 0.44 -14.05 -7.34
CA GLU A 199 -1.03 -14.12 -7.23
C GLU A 199 -1.59 -13.00 -6.34
N ILE A 200 -0.92 -12.70 -5.22
CA ILE A 200 -1.29 -11.60 -4.32
C ILE A 200 -1.00 -10.23 -4.96
N GLY A 201 -0.10 -10.16 -5.94
CA GLY A 201 0.30 -8.92 -6.61
C GLY A 201 1.26 -8.09 -5.76
N LEU A 202 2.21 -8.73 -5.09
CA LEU A 202 3.29 -8.07 -4.35
C LEU A 202 4.26 -7.37 -5.31
N GLU A 203 4.96 -6.33 -4.87
CA GLU A 203 5.98 -5.67 -5.71
C GLU A 203 7.23 -6.54 -5.87
N TYR A 204 7.62 -7.25 -4.80
CA TYR A 204 8.75 -8.17 -4.73
C TYR A 204 8.31 -9.45 -4.02
N PHE A 205 9.07 -10.53 -4.20
CA PHE A 205 8.90 -11.75 -3.43
C PHE A 205 9.45 -11.53 -2.02
N ASP A 206 8.56 -11.55 -1.03
CA ASP A 206 8.85 -11.24 0.35
C ASP A 206 8.52 -12.41 1.31
N GLU A 207 8.90 -12.24 2.57
CA GLU A 207 8.66 -13.17 3.67
C GLU A 207 7.17 -13.37 3.98
N ARG A 208 6.29 -12.42 3.64
CA ARG A 208 4.85 -12.52 3.89
C ARG A 208 4.23 -13.57 2.98
N ALA A 209 4.65 -13.62 1.71
CA ALA A 209 4.26 -14.69 0.80
C ALA A 209 4.75 -16.06 1.28
N CYS A 210 5.99 -16.16 1.77
CA CYS A 210 6.51 -17.39 2.38
C CYS A 210 5.68 -17.83 3.59
N PHE A 211 5.26 -16.89 4.43
CA PHE A 211 4.44 -17.21 5.60
C PHE A 211 3.06 -17.76 5.21
N ILE A 212 2.38 -17.13 4.25
CA ILE A 212 1.09 -17.64 3.72
C ILE A 212 1.27 -19.01 3.09
N GLU A 213 2.31 -19.19 2.27
CA GLU A 213 2.59 -20.46 1.60
C GLU A 213 2.91 -21.58 2.61
N LEU A 214 3.64 -21.25 3.66
CA LEU A 214 3.98 -22.20 4.72
C LEU A 214 2.74 -22.70 5.46
N ILE A 215 1.78 -21.81 5.75
CA ILE A 215 0.48 -22.17 6.34
C ILE A 215 -0.33 -23.05 5.36
N ASN A 216 -0.27 -22.76 4.06
CA ASN A 216 -0.99 -23.53 3.04
C ASN A 216 -0.35 -24.90 2.77
N THR A 217 0.93 -25.06 3.04
CA THR A 217 1.65 -26.32 2.79
C THR A 217 1.64 -27.23 4.03
N SER A 218 1.92 -26.66 5.21
CA SER A 218 2.06 -27.44 6.44
C SER A 218 0.71 -27.75 7.08
N GLU A 219 0.37 -29.03 7.14
CA GLU A 219 -0.79 -29.53 7.88
C GLU A 219 -0.65 -29.27 9.40
N PHE A 220 0.57 -29.43 9.93
CA PHE A 220 0.86 -29.19 11.35
C PHE A 220 0.58 -27.75 11.75
N LEU A 221 1.03 -26.78 10.94
CA LEU A 221 0.78 -25.37 11.25
C LEU A 221 -0.71 -25.04 11.18
N ARG A 222 -1.47 -25.65 10.26
CA ARG A 222 -2.93 -25.44 10.22
C ARG A 222 -3.62 -25.96 11.46
N ASP A 223 -3.26 -27.15 11.94
CA ASP A 223 -3.85 -27.74 13.14
C ASP A 223 -3.50 -26.93 14.40
N PHE A 224 -2.26 -26.45 14.47
CA PHE A 224 -1.82 -25.54 15.52
C PHE A 224 -2.63 -24.23 15.49
N LEU A 225 -2.73 -23.59 14.33
CA LEU A 225 -3.47 -22.34 14.15
C LEU A 225 -4.96 -22.52 14.51
N TYR A 226 -5.56 -23.64 14.11
CA TYR A 226 -6.92 -24.00 14.45
C TYR A 226 -7.13 -24.12 15.97
N THR A 227 -6.20 -24.76 16.68
CA THR A 227 -6.21 -24.88 18.15
C THR A 227 -6.21 -23.51 18.83
N HIS A 228 -5.53 -22.52 18.24
CA HIS A 228 -5.51 -21.15 18.72
C HIS A 228 -6.62 -20.25 18.12
N LYS A 229 -7.68 -20.85 17.56
CA LYS A 229 -8.85 -20.15 16.98
C LYS A 229 -8.54 -19.30 15.74
N VAL A 230 -7.43 -19.58 15.05
CA VAL A 230 -7.14 -19.01 13.74
C VAL A 230 -7.71 -19.96 12.69
N THR A 231 -8.88 -19.60 12.15
CA THR A 231 -9.57 -20.39 11.11
C THR A 231 -9.05 -20.05 9.72
N LYS A 232 -9.43 -20.87 8.73
CA LYS A 232 -9.13 -20.61 7.31
C LYS A 232 -9.63 -19.23 6.86
N ASP A 233 -10.80 -18.81 7.31
CA ASP A 233 -11.37 -17.49 6.97
C ASP A 233 -10.47 -16.33 7.41
N VAL A 234 -9.77 -16.49 8.54
CA VAL A 234 -8.80 -15.50 9.04
C VAL A 234 -7.58 -15.45 8.12
N ILE A 235 -7.10 -16.60 7.64
CA ILE A 235 -5.97 -16.69 6.69
C ILE A 235 -6.35 -16.11 5.32
N ASP A 236 -7.56 -16.36 4.84
CA ASP A 236 -8.09 -15.79 3.60
C ASP A 236 -8.27 -14.26 3.72
N SER A 237 -8.70 -13.80 4.90
CA SER A 237 -8.78 -12.38 5.23
C SER A 237 -7.41 -11.71 5.28
N LEU A 238 -6.39 -12.39 5.82
CA LEU A 238 -5.00 -11.91 5.80
C LEU A 238 -4.46 -11.78 4.37
N SER A 239 -4.72 -12.78 3.52
CA SER A 239 -4.30 -12.77 2.11
C SER A 239 -4.96 -11.62 1.35
N SER A 240 -6.26 -11.41 1.59
CA SER A 240 -7.03 -10.29 1.04
C SER A 240 -6.51 -8.93 1.54
N TRP A 241 -6.17 -8.84 2.82
CA TRP A 241 -5.56 -7.65 3.40
C TRP A 241 -4.20 -7.34 2.77
N LEU A 242 -3.34 -8.36 2.61
CA LEU A 242 -2.01 -8.21 2.02
C LEU A 242 -2.09 -7.76 0.56
N LYS A 243 -3.03 -8.33 -0.22
CA LYS A 243 -3.33 -7.87 -1.58
C LYS A 243 -3.71 -6.39 -1.61
N ASN A 244 -4.60 -5.98 -0.70
CA ASN A 244 -5.03 -4.58 -0.62
C ASN A 244 -3.88 -3.65 -0.21
N GLU A 245 -3.07 -4.04 0.76
CA GLU A 245 -1.90 -3.28 1.20
C GLU A 245 -0.91 -3.07 0.06
N SER A 246 -0.60 -4.14 -0.70
CA SER A 246 0.26 -4.05 -1.88
C SER A 246 -0.27 -3.06 -2.92
N LYS A 247 -1.58 -3.12 -3.20
CA LYS A 247 -2.24 -2.21 -4.15
C LYS A 247 -2.16 -0.75 -3.70
N VAL A 248 -2.39 -0.48 -2.42
CA VAL A 248 -2.27 0.87 -1.85
C VAL A 248 -0.84 1.41 -1.98
N ARG A 249 0.18 0.59 -1.66
CA ARG A 249 1.59 0.98 -1.83
C ARG A 249 1.92 1.32 -3.29
N LYS A 250 1.46 0.50 -4.23
CA LYS A 250 1.62 0.73 -5.67
C LYS A 250 0.97 2.04 -6.12
N TYR A 251 -0.25 2.29 -5.67
CA TYR A 251 -0.98 3.52 -5.96
C TYR A 251 -0.31 4.76 -5.40
N LYS A 252 0.20 4.69 -4.16
CA LYS A 252 0.97 5.77 -3.56
C LYS A 252 2.24 6.07 -4.35
N LYS A 253 2.99 5.04 -4.74
CA LYS A 253 4.19 5.19 -5.59
C LYS A 253 3.88 5.83 -6.94
N LEU A 254 2.81 5.38 -7.60
CA LEU A 254 2.35 5.96 -8.86
C LEU A 254 1.92 7.42 -8.68
N TRP A 255 1.22 7.74 -7.59
CA TRP A 255 0.84 9.10 -7.23
C TRP A 255 2.06 9.99 -6.99
N ASP A 256 3.05 9.53 -6.23
CA ASP A 256 4.28 10.26 -5.94
C ASP A 256 5.04 10.67 -7.20
N ILE A 257 5.02 9.81 -8.22
CA ILE A 257 5.60 10.09 -9.53
C ILE A 257 4.72 11.07 -10.32
N ARG A 258 3.40 10.83 -10.37
CA ARG A 258 2.46 11.56 -11.22
C ARG A 258 2.12 12.96 -10.68
N LYS A 259 2.14 13.18 -9.37
CA LYS A 259 1.81 14.46 -8.73
C LYS A 259 2.69 15.61 -9.20
N VAL A 260 3.93 15.33 -9.60
CA VAL A 260 4.87 16.32 -10.16
C VAL A 260 4.34 16.90 -11.47
N PHE A 261 3.67 16.08 -12.27
CA PHE A 261 3.11 16.47 -13.57
C PHE A 261 1.65 16.93 -13.49
N LYS A 262 1.02 16.89 -12.30
CA LYS A 262 -0.38 17.25 -12.13
C LYS A 262 -0.52 18.73 -11.81
N PRO A 263 -1.57 19.39 -12.34
CA PRO A 263 -1.82 20.78 -12.03
C PRO A 263 -2.06 20.92 -10.52
N ARG A 264 -1.41 21.91 -9.90
CA ARG A 264 -1.58 22.21 -8.46
C ARG A 264 -2.89 22.93 -8.15
N SER A 265 -3.58 23.42 -9.19
CA SER A 265 -4.89 24.03 -9.06
C SER A 265 -6.00 22.97 -8.97
N LYS A 266 -7.16 23.33 -8.42
CA LYS A 266 -8.41 22.54 -8.53
C LYS A 266 -8.86 22.29 -9.99
N TYR A 267 -8.20 22.93 -10.95
CA TYR A 267 -8.47 22.86 -12.39
C TYR A 267 -7.60 21.81 -13.08
N THR A 268 -8.18 21.10 -14.06
CA THR A 268 -7.57 20.00 -14.80
C THR A 268 -6.66 20.46 -15.94
N ARG A 269 -5.84 19.56 -16.49
CA ARG A 269 -4.86 19.84 -17.55
C ARG A 269 -5.49 20.34 -18.87
N GLY A 270 -6.78 20.07 -19.08
CA GLY A 270 -7.45 20.21 -20.37
C GLY A 270 -7.87 21.61 -20.81
N LEU A 271 -7.58 22.69 -20.06
CA LEU A 271 -7.97 24.08 -20.41
C LEU A 271 -9.49 24.30 -20.66
N THR A 272 -10.34 23.28 -20.49
CA THR A 272 -11.81 23.39 -20.35
C THR A 272 -12.12 23.95 -18.96
N ASN A 273 -11.64 25.17 -18.72
CA ASN A 273 -11.56 25.84 -17.44
C ASN A 273 -12.73 26.82 -17.31
N LYS A 274 -13.88 26.31 -16.87
CA LYS A 274 -14.90 27.17 -16.27
C LYS A 274 -15.12 26.70 -14.84
N SER A 275 -14.87 27.57 -13.88
CA SER A 275 -15.32 27.36 -12.51
C SER A 275 -16.84 27.46 -12.51
N ILE A 276 -17.50 26.52 -11.84
CA ILE A 276 -18.95 26.53 -11.61
C ILE A 276 -19.11 26.94 -10.13
N PRO A 277 -19.39 28.22 -9.82
CA PRO A 277 -19.40 28.71 -8.44
C PRO A 277 -20.33 27.94 -7.52
N GLU A 278 -21.53 27.61 -8.03
CA GLU A 278 -22.53 26.83 -7.30
C GLU A 278 -22.02 25.43 -6.96
N LEU A 279 -21.33 24.79 -7.91
CA LEU A 279 -20.74 23.47 -7.65
C LEU A 279 -19.67 23.59 -6.57
N GLU A 280 -18.78 24.58 -6.62
CA GLU A 280 -17.72 24.74 -5.62
C GLU A 280 -18.24 25.01 -4.21
N ASN A 281 -19.34 25.75 -4.09
CA ASN A 281 -19.94 26.07 -2.79
C ASN A 281 -20.74 24.91 -2.20
N PHE A 282 -21.46 24.14 -3.03
CA PHE A 282 -22.42 23.13 -2.59
C PHE A 282 -21.97 21.68 -2.78
N SER A 283 -20.73 21.45 -3.16
CA SER A 283 -20.20 20.10 -3.38
C SER A 283 -18.93 19.81 -2.61
N ARG A 284 -18.57 18.52 -2.60
CA ARG A 284 -17.30 18.01 -2.10
C ARG A 284 -16.58 17.30 -3.24
N ASP A 285 -15.35 17.71 -3.50
CA ASP A 285 -14.52 17.05 -4.51
C ASP A 285 -13.78 15.86 -3.88
N LEU A 286 -14.22 14.64 -4.22
CA LEU A 286 -13.64 13.40 -3.70
C LEU A 286 -12.24 13.17 -4.29
N THR A 287 -12.00 13.58 -5.54
CA THR A 287 -10.68 13.50 -6.15
C THR A 287 -9.69 14.46 -5.50
N ALA A 288 -10.09 15.69 -5.20
CA ALA A 288 -9.25 16.65 -4.49
C ALA A 288 -8.95 16.18 -3.06
N LEU A 289 -9.95 15.60 -2.37
CA LEU A 289 -9.76 15.10 -1.03
C LEU A 289 -8.66 14.04 -0.95
N VAL A 290 -8.64 13.06 -1.86
CA VAL A 290 -7.59 12.04 -1.91
C VAL A 290 -6.20 12.68 -2.13
N GLN A 291 -6.11 13.73 -2.96
CA GLN A 291 -4.85 14.43 -3.22
C GLN A 291 -4.36 15.24 -2.01
N GLU A 292 -5.27 15.86 -1.26
CA GLU A 292 -4.97 16.68 -0.08
C GLU A 292 -4.62 15.84 1.15
N THR A 293 -5.33 14.73 1.38
CA THR A 293 -5.16 13.88 2.57
C THR A 293 -4.15 12.75 2.39
N ASP A 294 -3.68 12.50 1.16
CA ASP A 294 -2.85 11.32 0.82
C ASP A 294 -3.52 9.99 1.25
N ASP A 295 -4.87 9.99 1.27
CA ASP A 295 -5.68 8.83 1.69
C ASP A 295 -6.03 7.96 0.48
N PHE A 296 -5.19 6.96 0.24
CA PHE A 296 -5.36 5.97 -0.82
C PHE A 296 -6.16 4.74 -0.37
N THR A 297 -7.03 4.88 0.63
CA THR A 297 -7.87 3.77 1.11
C THR A 297 -8.77 3.22 0.00
N LEU A 298 -8.69 1.90 -0.22
CA LEU A 298 -9.48 1.17 -1.20
C LEU A 298 -10.53 0.26 -0.53
N SER A 299 -11.65 0.06 -1.20
CA SER A 299 -12.70 -0.88 -0.80
C SER A 299 -12.19 -2.32 -0.90
N LEU A 300 -12.17 -3.02 0.23
CA LEU A 300 -11.83 -4.44 0.29
C LEU A 300 -12.84 -5.28 -0.50
N SER A 301 -12.33 -6.19 -1.33
CA SER A 301 -13.12 -7.21 -2.05
C SER A 301 -14.26 -6.69 -2.94
N ARG A 302 -14.17 -5.44 -3.44
CA ARG A 302 -15.17 -4.82 -4.33
C ARG A 302 -14.61 -4.45 -5.71
N GLU A 303 -13.57 -5.15 -6.15
CA GLU A 303 -12.88 -4.83 -7.42
C GLU A 303 -13.79 -5.00 -8.63
N GLU A 304 -14.55 -6.10 -8.70
CA GLU A 304 -15.48 -6.35 -9.81
C GLU A 304 -16.57 -5.29 -9.93
N GLU A 305 -17.11 -4.83 -8.79
CA GLU A 305 -18.14 -3.80 -8.74
C GLU A 305 -17.58 -2.46 -9.20
N LEU A 306 -16.35 -2.15 -8.79
CA LEU A 306 -15.64 -0.95 -9.19
C LEU A 306 -15.30 -0.97 -10.69
N ASP A 307 -14.87 -2.11 -11.23
CA ASP A 307 -14.60 -2.28 -12.66
C ASP A 307 -15.89 -2.20 -13.49
N LYS A 308 -17.00 -2.77 -13.00
CA LYS A 308 -18.33 -2.59 -13.61
C LYS A 308 -18.74 -1.12 -13.61
N LEU A 309 -18.57 -0.40 -12.50
CA LEU A 309 -18.86 1.04 -12.39
C LEU A 309 -18.05 1.85 -13.40
N VAL A 310 -16.73 1.62 -13.47
CA VAL A 310 -15.82 2.30 -14.42
C VAL A 310 -16.25 2.03 -15.86
N THR A 311 -16.61 0.78 -16.17
CA THR A 311 -17.05 0.37 -17.51
C THR A 311 -18.38 1.02 -17.89
N LEU A 312 -19.34 1.07 -16.96
CA LEU A 312 -20.63 1.70 -17.18
C LEU A 312 -20.50 3.20 -17.42
N LEU A 313 -19.67 3.90 -16.65
CA LEU A 313 -19.41 5.34 -16.84
C LEU A 313 -18.75 5.69 -18.19
N GLY A 314 -18.23 4.71 -18.91
CA GLY A 314 -17.64 4.90 -20.25
C GLY A 314 -18.65 4.93 -21.40
N LYS A 315 -19.91 4.57 -21.14
CA LYS A 315 -20.96 4.62 -22.15
C LYS A 315 -21.48 6.06 -22.25
N THR A 316 -21.69 6.55 -23.47
CA THR A 316 -22.31 7.86 -23.71
C THR A 316 -23.71 7.87 -23.12
N ASP A 317 -24.07 8.98 -22.47
CA ASP A 317 -25.40 9.28 -21.93
C ASP A 317 -25.90 8.29 -20.86
N THR A 318 -25.00 7.62 -20.14
CA THR A 318 -25.38 6.69 -19.06
C THR A 318 -25.18 7.29 -17.66
N SER A 319 -26.28 7.39 -16.92
CA SER A 319 -26.26 7.55 -15.46
C SER A 319 -26.19 6.19 -14.77
N VAL A 320 -25.37 6.07 -13.73
CA VAL A 320 -25.24 4.83 -12.94
C VAL A 320 -25.88 5.01 -11.57
N LEU A 321 -26.80 4.10 -11.22
CA LEU A 321 -27.43 4.07 -9.90
C LEU A 321 -26.84 2.92 -9.06
N LEU A 322 -26.27 3.26 -7.90
CA LEU A 322 -25.75 2.28 -6.94
C LEU A 322 -26.86 1.79 -6.00
N VAL A 323 -27.34 0.57 -6.23
CA VAL A 323 -28.42 -0.06 -5.45
C VAL A 323 -27.86 -0.93 -4.33
N GLY A 324 -28.52 -0.93 -3.16
CA GLY A 324 -28.11 -1.71 -1.98
C GLY A 324 -28.64 -1.13 -0.67
N ALA A 325 -28.64 -1.93 0.40
CA ALA A 325 -29.08 -1.53 1.73
C ALA A 325 -28.24 -0.35 2.30
N PRO A 326 -28.80 0.47 3.21
CA PRO A 326 -28.02 1.51 3.87
C PRO A 326 -26.86 0.91 4.68
N GLY A 327 -25.70 1.58 4.69
CA GLY A 327 -24.53 1.13 5.46
C GLY A 327 -23.65 0.07 4.79
N VAL A 328 -24.01 -0.46 3.61
CA VAL A 328 -23.20 -1.49 2.91
C VAL A 328 -21.88 -0.96 2.32
N GLY A 329 -21.64 0.35 2.36
CA GLY A 329 -20.40 0.97 1.88
C GLY A 329 -20.43 1.47 0.43
N LYS A 330 -21.60 1.91 -0.09
CA LYS A 330 -21.71 2.55 -1.42
C LYS A 330 -20.74 3.74 -1.58
N THR A 331 -20.65 4.57 -0.54
CA THR A 331 -19.71 5.70 -0.50
C THR A 331 -18.24 5.26 -0.55
N THR A 332 -17.92 4.09 0.03
CA THR A 332 -16.56 3.53 -0.01
C THR A 332 -16.16 3.14 -1.44
N LEU A 333 -17.11 2.66 -2.23
CA LEU A 333 -16.88 2.36 -3.66
C LEU A 333 -16.55 3.65 -4.45
N LEU A 334 -17.28 4.74 -4.19
CA LEU A 334 -17.03 6.04 -4.81
C LEU A 334 -15.69 6.64 -4.40
N LYS A 335 -15.28 6.51 -3.13
CA LYS A 335 -13.93 6.91 -2.68
C LYS A 335 -12.84 6.10 -3.39
N SER A 336 -13.06 4.79 -3.56
CA SER A 336 -12.12 3.92 -4.29
C SER A 336 -12.01 4.30 -5.76
N LEU A 337 -13.12 4.73 -6.38
CA LEU A 337 -13.12 5.31 -7.72
C LEU A 337 -12.31 6.60 -7.77
N ALA A 338 -12.48 7.51 -6.80
CA ALA A 338 -11.69 8.73 -6.71
C ALA A 338 -10.20 8.43 -6.64
N VAL A 339 -9.78 7.46 -5.83
CA VAL A 339 -8.38 7.01 -5.74
C VAL A 339 -7.86 6.55 -7.11
N ARG A 340 -8.61 5.68 -7.82
CA ARG A 340 -8.22 5.24 -9.17
C ARG A 340 -8.12 6.39 -10.17
N MET A 341 -9.05 7.34 -10.12
CA MET A 341 -9.01 8.54 -10.96
C MET A 341 -7.79 9.42 -10.66
N VAL A 342 -7.44 9.60 -9.38
CA VAL A 342 -6.27 10.36 -8.93
C VAL A 342 -4.97 9.68 -9.32
N VAL A 343 -4.90 8.36 -9.22
CA VAL A 343 -3.71 7.62 -9.68
C VAL A 343 -3.68 7.57 -11.19
N GLU A 344 -4.77 7.82 -11.92
CA GLU A 344 -4.95 7.56 -13.37
C GLU A 344 -4.94 6.06 -13.72
N ASP A 345 -5.45 5.21 -12.81
CA ASP A 345 -5.75 3.80 -13.04
C ASP A 345 -7.22 3.61 -13.49
N VAL A 346 -7.59 4.37 -14.52
CA VAL A 346 -8.90 4.37 -15.18
C VAL A 346 -8.72 4.59 -16.68
N PRO A 347 -9.70 4.18 -17.51
CA PRO A 347 -9.66 4.45 -18.95
C PRO A 347 -9.53 5.94 -19.29
N VAL A 348 -9.06 6.25 -20.52
CA VAL A 348 -8.82 7.62 -21.02
C VAL A 348 -9.98 8.57 -20.73
N TYR A 349 -11.22 8.10 -20.91
CA TYR A 349 -12.40 8.93 -20.75
C TYR A 349 -12.67 9.36 -19.31
N LEU A 350 -12.14 8.70 -18.28
CA LEU A 350 -12.24 9.14 -16.87
C LEU A 350 -10.96 9.82 -16.36
N ARG A 351 -9.88 9.81 -17.15
CA ARG A 351 -8.63 10.49 -16.79
C ARG A 351 -8.83 12.00 -16.81
N ASP A 352 -8.15 12.68 -15.91
CA ASP A 352 -8.24 14.13 -15.72
C ASP A 352 -9.69 14.67 -15.57
N LYS A 353 -10.61 13.83 -15.10
CA LYS A 353 -11.95 14.25 -14.63
C LYS A 353 -11.97 14.37 -13.11
N ARG A 354 -12.90 15.16 -12.60
CA ARG A 354 -13.17 15.34 -11.16
C ARG A 354 -14.34 14.47 -10.74
N LEU A 355 -14.25 13.80 -9.59
CA LEU A 355 -15.40 13.10 -8.98
C LEU A 355 -15.95 13.99 -7.88
N VAL A 356 -17.15 14.54 -8.10
CA VAL A 356 -17.71 15.61 -7.26
C VAL A 356 -19.06 15.18 -6.70
N GLU A 357 -19.18 15.19 -5.38
CA GLU A 357 -20.39 14.83 -4.64
C GLU A 357 -21.19 16.09 -4.30
N PHE A 358 -22.42 16.18 -4.80
CA PHE A 358 -23.30 17.31 -4.50
C PHE A 358 -23.99 17.14 -3.14
N ASN A 359 -23.92 18.17 -2.30
CA ASN A 359 -24.52 18.15 -0.98
C ASN A 359 -25.87 18.90 -0.99
N PHE A 360 -26.94 18.13 -1.18
CA PHE A 360 -28.31 18.64 -1.17
C PHE A 360 -28.70 19.30 0.17
N ASN A 361 -28.23 18.77 1.29
CA ASN A 361 -28.53 19.35 2.62
C ASN A 361 -27.93 20.74 2.76
N LYS A 362 -26.69 20.93 2.32
CA LYS A 362 -26.03 22.24 2.35
C LYS A 362 -26.74 23.24 1.44
N ALA A 363 -27.07 22.83 0.21
CA ALA A 363 -27.82 23.66 -0.72
C ALA A 363 -29.20 24.06 -0.16
N TYR A 364 -29.89 23.13 0.49
CA TYR A 364 -31.19 23.40 1.12
C TYR A 364 -31.07 24.39 2.28
N LEU A 365 -30.08 24.22 3.16
CA LEU A 365 -29.86 25.10 4.32
C LEU A 365 -29.51 26.54 3.94
N GLU A 366 -28.74 26.74 2.88
CA GLU A 366 -28.34 28.08 2.41
C GLU A 366 -29.40 28.73 1.50
N SER A 367 -30.36 27.95 0.99
CA SER A 367 -31.45 28.48 0.17
C SER A 367 -32.52 29.18 1.00
N LYS A 368 -33.00 30.34 0.53
CA LYS A 368 -34.06 31.10 1.18
C LYS A 368 -35.46 30.56 0.84
N SER A 369 -35.59 29.92 -0.32
CA SER A 369 -36.84 29.36 -0.82
C SER A 369 -36.59 28.09 -1.63
N LEU A 370 -37.63 27.25 -1.79
CA LEU A 370 -37.56 26.07 -2.65
C LEU A 370 -37.22 26.42 -4.11
N LYS A 371 -37.64 27.59 -4.61
CA LYS A 371 -37.28 28.06 -5.95
C LYS A 371 -35.79 28.36 -6.05
N ASP A 372 -35.22 29.00 -5.04
CA ASP A 372 -33.78 29.28 -4.99
C ASP A 372 -32.96 28.00 -4.92
N TYR A 373 -33.41 27.03 -4.11
CA TYR A 373 -32.81 25.70 -4.03
C TYR A 373 -32.73 25.00 -5.39
N MET A 374 -33.84 25.01 -6.14
CA MET A 374 -33.87 24.39 -7.48
C MET A 374 -33.02 25.15 -8.48
N SER A 375 -33.03 26.49 -8.43
CA SER A 375 -32.18 27.32 -9.29
C SER A 375 -30.69 27.04 -9.06
N ILE A 376 -30.26 26.79 -7.82
CA ILE A 376 -28.86 26.39 -7.54
C ILE A 376 -28.52 25.08 -8.29
N PHE A 377 -29.39 24.06 -8.20
CA PHE A 377 -29.15 22.79 -8.85
C PHE A 377 -29.18 22.89 -10.38
N GLU A 378 -30.11 23.66 -10.92
CA GLU A 378 -30.20 23.94 -12.37
C GLU A 378 -28.92 24.59 -12.89
N LYS A 379 -28.42 25.63 -12.22
CA LYS A 379 -27.14 26.28 -12.57
C LYS A 379 -25.96 25.33 -12.52
N VAL A 380 -25.94 24.41 -11.55
CA VAL A 380 -24.92 23.36 -11.50
C VAL A 380 -24.98 22.47 -12.74
N LEU A 381 -26.18 22.00 -13.13
CA LEU A 381 -26.34 21.15 -14.30
C LEU A 381 -25.97 21.88 -15.60
N GLU A 382 -26.39 23.15 -15.76
CA GLU A 382 -26.01 23.99 -16.90
C GLU A 382 -24.50 24.18 -16.99
N GLY A 383 -23.85 24.49 -15.86
CA GLY A 383 -22.39 24.57 -15.80
C GLY A 383 -21.72 23.26 -16.20
N LEU A 384 -22.23 22.12 -15.72
CA LEU A 384 -21.65 20.81 -16.02
C LEU A 384 -21.72 20.45 -17.51
N LYS A 385 -22.77 20.88 -18.22
CA LYS A 385 -22.90 20.71 -19.68
C LYS A 385 -21.78 21.41 -20.45
N GLU A 386 -21.28 22.53 -19.93
CA GLU A 386 -20.18 23.28 -20.56
C GLU A 386 -18.80 22.71 -20.25
N VAL A 387 -18.53 22.31 -19.00
CA VAL A 387 -17.17 21.96 -18.55
C VAL A 387 -16.80 20.51 -18.90
N LYS A 388 -17.77 19.59 -19.02
CA LYS A 388 -17.63 18.18 -19.45
C LYS A 388 -16.50 17.36 -18.79
N ASN A 389 -15.88 17.84 -17.71
CA ASN A 389 -14.73 17.24 -17.02
C ASN A 389 -15.08 16.79 -15.59
N VAL A 390 -16.36 16.73 -15.24
CA VAL A 390 -16.84 16.34 -13.92
C VAL A 390 -17.74 15.11 -14.04
N VAL A 391 -17.56 14.16 -13.12
CA VAL A 391 -18.51 13.09 -12.82
C VAL A 391 -19.25 13.52 -11.55
N LEU A 392 -20.54 13.79 -11.68
CA LEU A 392 -21.39 14.24 -10.57
C LEU A 392 -21.93 13.02 -9.81
N VAL A 393 -21.75 13.03 -8.50
CA VAL A 393 -22.30 12.03 -7.57
C VAL A 393 -23.46 12.67 -6.82
N LEU A 394 -24.61 12.01 -6.87
CA LEU A 394 -25.81 12.37 -6.11
C LEU A 394 -26.03 11.32 -5.01
N ASP A 395 -25.66 11.65 -3.78
CA ASP A 395 -25.92 10.77 -2.65
C ASP A 395 -27.39 10.88 -2.19
N ASN A 396 -27.92 9.78 -1.66
CA ASN A 396 -29.30 9.66 -1.17
C ASN A 396 -30.36 10.13 -2.18
N PHE A 397 -30.21 9.77 -3.45
CA PHE A 397 -31.13 10.14 -4.52
C PHE A 397 -32.61 9.89 -4.18
N GLU A 398 -32.92 8.81 -3.46
CA GLU A 398 -34.27 8.47 -3.01
C GLU A 398 -34.89 9.55 -2.10
N GLN A 399 -34.09 10.21 -1.26
CA GLN A 399 -34.57 11.30 -0.41
C GLN A 399 -35.00 12.53 -1.23
N LEU A 400 -34.38 12.74 -2.39
CA LEU A 400 -34.74 13.81 -3.34
C LEU A 400 -36.03 13.51 -4.09
N LEU A 401 -36.32 12.23 -4.34
CA LEU A 401 -37.57 11.82 -4.95
C LEU A 401 -38.75 11.90 -3.96
N ASN A 402 -38.47 11.70 -2.67
CA ASN A 402 -39.50 11.71 -1.63
C ASN A 402 -39.83 13.12 -1.09
N THR A 403 -38.99 14.13 -1.35
CA THR A 403 -39.33 15.54 -1.08
C THR A 403 -40.38 16.01 -2.08
N LYS A 404 -41.60 16.28 -1.59
CA LYS A 404 -42.78 16.85 -2.29
C LYS A 404 -42.87 16.52 -3.80
N LYS A 405 -43.87 15.72 -4.22
CA LYS A 405 -44.13 15.28 -5.62
C LYS A 405 -43.71 16.25 -6.74
N GLU A 406 -44.01 17.55 -6.63
CA GLU A 406 -43.62 18.58 -7.61
C GLU A 406 -42.10 18.74 -7.79
N LEU A 407 -41.33 18.69 -6.70
CA LEU A 407 -39.87 18.81 -6.68
C LEU A 407 -39.22 17.59 -7.35
N SER A 408 -39.74 16.39 -7.04
CA SER A 408 -39.27 15.13 -7.60
C SER A 408 -39.45 15.04 -9.11
N ALA A 409 -40.58 15.53 -9.64
CA ALA A 409 -40.86 15.55 -11.08
C ALA A 409 -39.92 16.49 -11.83
N GLN A 410 -39.63 17.66 -11.24
CA GLN A 410 -38.70 18.62 -11.84
C GLN A 410 -37.26 18.08 -11.83
N ILE A 411 -36.76 17.54 -10.72
CA ILE A 411 -35.41 16.97 -10.64
C ILE A 411 -35.25 15.80 -11.63
N SER A 412 -36.25 14.92 -11.73
CA SER A 412 -36.25 13.81 -12.68
C SER A 412 -36.16 14.31 -14.13
N ASN A 413 -36.99 15.30 -14.50
CA ASN A 413 -36.94 15.90 -15.83
C ASN A 413 -35.58 16.58 -16.11
N PHE A 414 -35.01 17.28 -15.13
CA PHE A 414 -33.71 17.92 -15.29
C PHE A 414 -32.59 16.91 -15.54
N ILE A 415 -32.61 15.76 -14.85
CA ILE A 415 -31.62 14.70 -15.04
C ILE A 415 -31.76 14.08 -16.43
N ILE A 416 -32.99 13.75 -16.86
CA ILE A 416 -33.25 13.20 -18.21
C ILE A 416 -32.80 14.17 -19.32
N THR A 417 -32.91 15.48 -19.07
CA THR A 417 -32.49 16.52 -20.03
C THR A 417 -30.98 16.83 -19.94
N ALA A 418 -30.29 16.30 -18.93
CA ALA A 418 -28.86 16.51 -18.70
C ALA A 418 -28.00 15.32 -19.13
N THR A 419 -28.54 14.11 -19.07
CA THR A 419 -28.03 12.92 -19.75
C THR A 419 -28.28 13.01 -21.24
#